data_AF-A0A9W6RH67-F1
#
_entry.id   AF-A0A9W6RH67-F1
#
_cell.length_a   1.000
_cell.length_b   1.000
_cell.length_c   1.000
_cell.angle_alpha   90.00
_cell.angle_beta   90.00
_cell.angle_gamma   90.00
#
_symmetry.space_group_name_H-M   'P 1'
#
loop_
_entity.id
_entity.type
_entity.pdbx_description
1 polymer ?
#
loop_
_entity_poly.entity_id
_entity_poly.type
_entity_poly.pdbx_seq_one_letter_code
_entity_poly.pdbx_strand_id
1 'polypeptide(L)'
;MDWSGWQYTAGLTAVLVVLCAGLPMIDSAVRDSEISVPPGSVMQVGAAHPGDKRPVALTVPAGWAVDARDTDLFSRITLRSGPTRFSVSVVTPRQATPRQLWDGRDKIAVLTGGPRAATRPVPATTDQGVTGLAGELAGRGQIGIASVFARPTLGTDVTATGPPEDFRHKADQVRGMVRSIQFTKSAR
;
A
#
# COMPACT_ATOMS: atom_id res chain seq x y z
N MET A 1 28.99 -48.74 -14.92
CA MET A 1 29.06 -47.32 -14.50
C MET A 1 28.34 -46.57 -15.60
N ASP A 2 27.04 -46.42 -15.39
CA ASP A 2 26.09 -46.48 -16.49
C ASP A 2 25.88 -45.09 -17.09
N TRP A 3 26.20 -44.96 -18.37
CA TRP A 3 26.24 -43.70 -19.12
C TRP A 3 24.90 -42.97 -19.17
N SER A 4 23.80 -43.70 -18.93
CA SER A 4 22.45 -43.18 -18.83
C SER A 4 22.24 -42.27 -17.61
N GLY A 5 22.88 -42.54 -16.46
CA GLY A 5 22.69 -41.75 -15.23
C GLY A 5 23.19 -40.30 -15.32
N TRP A 6 24.21 -40.06 -16.16
CA TRP A 6 24.79 -38.73 -16.38
C TRP A 6 23.86 -37.82 -17.18
N GLN A 7 23.12 -38.36 -18.16
CA GLN A 7 22.22 -37.58 -18.99
C GLN A 7 20.99 -37.11 -18.22
N TYR A 8 20.46 -37.95 -17.31
CA TYR A 8 19.35 -37.58 -16.43
C TYR A 8 19.74 -36.50 -15.42
N THR A 9 20.94 -36.60 -14.83
CA THR A 9 21.44 -35.61 -13.87
C THR A 9 21.78 -34.28 -14.54
N ALA A 10 22.35 -34.29 -15.75
CA ALA A 10 22.60 -33.08 -16.53
C ALA A 10 21.29 -32.37 -16.93
N GLY A 11 20.28 -33.13 -17.37
CA GLY A 11 18.96 -32.60 -17.71
C GLY A 11 18.25 -31.96 -16.51
N LEU A 12 18.25 -32.65 -15.36
CA LEU A 12 17.63 -32.13 -14.13
C LEU A 12 18.33 -30.85 -13.63
N THR A 13 19.66 -30.81 -13.72
CA THR A 13 20.46 -29.64 -13.32
C THR A 13 20.19 -28.45 -14.24
N ALA A 14 20.08 -28.67 -15.56
CA ALA A 14 19.73 -27.61 -16.51
C ALA A 14 18.33 -27.03 -16.22
N VAL A 15 17.33 -27.89 -15.95
CA VAL A 15 15.98 -27.45 -15.59
C VAL A 15 15.98 -26.67 -14.27
N LEU A 16 16.72 -27.12 -13.26
CA LEU A 16 16.85 -26.41 -11.98
C LEU A 16 17.57 -25.06 -12.14
N VAL A 17 18.61 -24.98 -12.96
CA VAL A 17 19.29 -23.71 -13.26
C VAL A 17 18.36 -22.75 -14.00
N VAL A 18 17.60 -23.24 -14.99
CA VAL A 18 16.60 -22.43 -15.71
C VAL A 18 15.49 -21.97 -14.78
N LEU A 19 15.02 -22.80 -13.85
CA LEU A 19 14.03 -22.38 -12.85
C LEU A 19 14.62 -21.38 -11.85
N CYS A 20 15.81 -21.64 -11.31
CA CYS A 20 16.47 -20.78 -10.33
C CYS A 20 16.92 -19.43 -10.93
N ALA A 21 17.29 -19.38 -12.21
CA ALA A 21 17.72 -18.14 -12.88
C ALA A 21 16.58 -17.45 -13.64
N GLY A 22 15.65 -18.22 -14.20
CA GLY A 22 14.53 -17.72 -14.99
C GLY A 22 13.42 -17.12 -14.13
N LEU A 23 13.11 -17.72 -12.96
CA LEU A 23 12.12 -17.17 -12.04
C LEU A 23 12.47 -15.78 -11.50
N PRO A 24 13.69 -15.48 -11.03
CA PRO A 24 14.04 -14.12 -10.57
C PRO A 24 14.09 -13.10 -11.71
N MET A 25 14.39 -13.51 -12.95
CA MET A 25 14.33 -12.61 -14.12
C MET A 25 12.88 -12.24 -14.51
N ILE A 26 11.95 -13.19 -14.44
CA ILE A 26 10.53 -12.91 -14.67
C ILE A 26 9.95 -12.11 -13.50
N ASP A 27 10.32 -12.43 -12.26
CA ASP A 27 9.89 -11.69 -11.06
C ASP A 27 10.41 -10.24 -11.09
N SER A 28 11.64 -10.00 -11.55
CA SER A 28 12.20 -8.65 -11.71
C SER A 28 11.51 -7.85 -12.83
N ALA A 29 11.20 -8.48 -13.97
CA ALA A 29 10.46 -7.81 -15.04
C ALA A 29 9.04 -7.38 -14.61
N VAL A 30 8.36 -8.20 -13.80
CA VAL A 30 7.05 -7.87 -13.24
C VAL A 30 7.15 -6.82 -12.14
N ARG A 31 8.18 -6.90 -11.28
CA ARG A 31 8.44 -5.88 -10.24
C ARG A 31 8.76 -4.50 -10.82
N ASP A 32 9.34 -4.42 -12.02
CA ASP A 32 9.74 -3.14 -12.64
C ASP A 32 8.60 -2.40 -13.34
N SER A 33 7.40 -2.98 -13.36
CA SER A 33 6.26 -2.45 -14.11
C SER A 33 5.35 -1.59 -13.22
N GLU A 34 5.19 -0.31 -13.57
CA GLU A 34 4.03 0.47 -13.13
C GLU A 34 2.79 -0.06 -13.87
N ILE A 35 1.87 -0.69 -13.14
CA ILE A 35 0.67 -1.28 -13.75
C ILE A 35 -0.45 -0.25 -13.70
N SER A 36 -0.82 0.29 -14.87
CA SER A 36 -1.92 1.26 -14.99
C SER A 36 -3.23 0.66 -14.47
N VAL A 37 -3.93 1.43 -13.63
CA VAL A 37 -5.19 1.00 -13.01
C VAL A 37 -6.37 1.54 -13.80
N PRO A 38 -7.30 0.68 -14.27
CA PRO A 38 -8.53 1.15 -14.88
C PRO A 38 -9.30 2.09 -13.93
N PRO A 39 -9.86 3.21 -14.41
CA PRO A 39 -10.62 4.13 -13.57
C PRO A 39 -11.78 3.43 -12.85
N GLY A 40 -11.96 3.72 -11.56
CA GLY A 40 -13.03 3.12 -10.75
C GLY A 40 -12.70 1.72 -10.22
N SER A 41 -11.50 1.20 -10.46
CA SER A 41 -11.06 -0.07 -9.91
C SER A 41 -11.07 -0.05 -8.38
N VAL A 42 -11.52 -1.15 -7.78
CA VAL A 42 -11.48 -1.35 -6.34
C VAL A 42 -10.25 -2.18 -6.00
N MET A 43 -9.30 -1.56 -5.30
CA MET A 43 -8.10 -2.23 -4.79
C MET A 43 -8.36 -2.74 -3.38
N GLN A 44 -7.90 -3.96 -3.06
CA GLN A 44 -8.09 -4.55 -1.74
C GLN A 44 -6.74 -4.94 -1.11
N VAL A 45 -6.59 -4.67 0.19
CA VAL A 45 -5.36 -4.85 0.94
C VAL A 45 -5.63 -5.47 2.32
N GLY A 46 -4.64 -6.22 2.82
CA GLY A 46 -4.71 -6.95 4.09
C GLY A 46 -4.74 -8.46 3.87
N ALA A 47 -4.46 -9.25 4.91
CA ALA A 47 -4.48 -10.72 4.82
C ALA A 47 -5.87 -11.25 4.40
N ALA A 48 -5.93 -11.95 3.28
CA ALA A 48 -7.13 -12.68 2.85
C ALA A 48 -7.23 -14.00 3.62
N HIS A 49 -8.41 -14.33 4.13
CA HIS A 49 -8.71 -15.69 4.60
C HIS A 49 -9.28 -16.50 3.43
N PRO A 50 -9.08 -17.83 3.39
CA PRO A 50 -9.65 -18.66 2.33
C PRO A 50 -11.16 -18.47 2.21
N GLY A 51 -11.63 -18.04 1.03
CA GLY A 51 -13.06 -17.78 0.77
C GLY A 51 -13.52 -16.33 1.03
N ASP A 52 -12.67 -15.46 1.56
CA ASP A 52 -13.03 -14.08 1.92
C ASP A 52 -12.29 -13.00 1.11
N LYS A 53 -12.91 -11.82 1.03
CA LYS A 53 -12.28 -10.61 0.50
C LYS A 53 -11.24 -10.07 1.48
N ARG A 54 -10.22 -9.38 0.96
CA ARG A 54 -9.23 -8.70 1.83
C ARG A 54 -9.92 -7.62 2.66
N PRO A 55 -9.39 -7.32 3.86
CA PRO A 55 -10.18 -6.64 4.87
C PRO A 55 -10.31 -5.13 4.67
N VAL A 56 -9.50 -4.54 3.80
CA VAL A 56 -9.59 -3.12 3.43
C VAL A 56 -9.74 -3.00 1.92
N ALA A 57 -10.63 -2.14 1.47
CA ALA A 57 -10.82 -1.80 0.07
C ALA A 57 -10.78 -0.29 -0.15
N LEU A 58 -10.37 0.17 -1.34
CA LEU A 58 -10.42 1.57 -1.75
C LEU A 58 -10.69 1.68 -3.25
N THR A 59 -11.30 2.78 -3.67
CA THR A 59 -11.58 3.05 -5.08
C THR A 59 -10.49 3.94 -5.68
N VAL A 60 -9.94 3.53 -6.81
CA VAL A 60 -8.85 4.24 -7.50
C VAL A 60 -9.40 5.08 -8.66
N PRO A 61 -9.15 6.40 -8.69
CA PRO A 61 -9.55 7.25 -9.80
C PRO A 61 -8.63 7.08 -11.01
N ALA A 62 -9.00 7.69 -12.13
CA ALA A 62 -8.20 7.64 -13.35
C ALA A 62 -6.78 8.22 -13.17
N GLY A 63 -5.82 7.68 -13.91
CA GLY A 63 -4.45 8.21 -13.99
C GLY A 63 -3.54 7.79 -12.83
N TRP A 64 -3.89 6.71 -12.13
CA TRP A 64 -3.06 6.09 -11.11
C TRP A 64 -2.56 4.73 -11.61
N ALA A 65 -1.32 4.40 -11.24
CA ALA A 65 -0.70 3.10 -11.49
C ALA A 65 -0.30 2.47 -10.15
N VAL A 66 -0.32 1.13 -10.08
CA VAL A 66 0.26 0.40 -8.95
C VAL A 66 1.78 0.42 -9.07
N ASP A 67 2.45 0.84 -8.00
CA ASP A 67 3.88 0.65 -7.84
C ASP A 67 4.11 -0.77 -7.31
N ALA A 68 4.41 -1.71 -8.21
CA ALA A 68 4.57 -3.12 -7.88
C ALA A 68 5.76 -3.40 -6.95
N ARG A 69 6.76 -2.50 -6.91
CA ARG A 69 7.93 -2.64 -6.02
C ARG A 69 7.58 -2.32 -4.57
N ASP A 70 6.74 -1.30 -4.38
CA ASP A 70 6.34 -0.80 -3.05
C ASP A 70 4.95 -1.32 -2.60
N THR A 71 4.38 -2.29 -3.33
CA THR A 71 3.08 -2.91 -3.03
C THR A 71 3.26 -4.35 -2.54
N ASP A 72 2.68 -4.63 -1.38
CA ASP A 72 2.46 -5.95 -0.82
C ASP A 72 0.98 -6.07 -0.44
N LEU A 73 0.17 -6.81 -1.21
CA LEU A 73 -1.27 -6.90 -0.98
C LEU A 73 -1.64 -7.43 0.43
N PHE A 74 -0.72 -8.08 1.15
CA PHE A 74 -0.95 -8.49 2.53
C PHE A 74 -0.91 -7.34 3.53
N SER A 75 -0.16 -6.27 3.25
CA SER A 75 0.12 -5.22 4.23
C SER A 75 0.05 -3.80 3.69
N ARG A 76 0.32 -3.57 2.41
CA ARG A 76 0.43 -2.23 1.80
C ARG A 76 0.10 -2.22 0.30
N ILE A 77 -0.66 -1.22 -0.14
CA ILE A 77 -0.74 -0.86 -1.56
C ILE A 77 -0.13 0.51 -1.76
N THR A 78 0.71 0.64 -2.77
CA THR A 78 1.29 1.91 -3.20
C THR A 78 0.86 2.21 -4.63
N LEU A 79 0.21 3.35 -4.80
CA LEU A 79 -0.22 3.90 -6.08
C LEU A 79 0.61 5.14 -6.42
N ARG A 80 0.81 5.39 -7.71
CA ARG A 80 1.51 6.57 -8.21
C ARG A 80 0.74 7.25 -9.32
N SER A 81 0.81 8.57 -9.33
CA SER A 81 0.34 9.41 -10.42
C SER A 81 1.42 10.48 -10.66
N GLY A 82 2.31 10.21 -11.60
CA GLY A 82 3.53 11.00 -11.80
C GLY A 82 4.41 11.01 -10.54
N PRO A 83 4.79 12.18 -10.00
CA PRO A 83 5.62 12.29 -8.80
C PRO A 83 4.81 12.23 -7.49
N THR A 84 3.47 12.15 -7.58
CA THR A 84 2.62 11.95 -6.40
C THR A 84 2.49 10.46 -6.10
N ARG A 85 2.76 10.10 -4.85
CA ARG A 85 2.61 8.74 -4.33
C ARG A 85 1.47 8.70 -3.32
N PHE A 86 0.63 7.68 -3.39
CA PHE A 86 -0.39 7.34 -2.41
C PHE A 86 -0.08 5.95 -1.87
N SER A 87 -0.06 5.77 -0.57
CA SER A 87 0.16 4.46 0.05
C SER A 87 -0.86 4.23 1.14
N VAL A 88 -1.48 3.06 1.14
CA VAL A 88 -2.34 2.56 2.20
C VAL A 88 -1.67 1.34 2.82
N SER A 89 -1.50 1.34 4.13
CA SER A 89 -1.00 0.20 4.88
C SER A 89 -2.07 -0.28 5.85
N VAL A 90 -2.20 -1.60 6.00
CA VAL A 90 -3.07 -2.23 6.98
C VAL A 90 -2.27 -2.46 8.25
N VAL A 91 -2.83 -2.02 9.37
CA VAL A 91 -2.28 -2.27 10.70
C VAL A 91 -3.26 -3.12 11.48
N THR A 92 -2.75 -4.03 12.30
CA THR A 92 -3.56 -4.77 13.27
C THR A 92 -3.41 -4.07 14.62
N PRO A 93 -4.25 -3.08 14.94
CA PRO A 93 -4.16 -2.38 16.20
C PRO A 93 -4.46 -3.39 17.31
N ARG A 94 -3.49 -3.66 18.18
CA ARG A 94 -3.74 -4.37 19.46
C ARG A 94 -4.52 -3.45 20.40
N GLN A 95 -5.75 -3.10 20.02
CA GLN A 95 -6.60 -2.08 20.65
C GLN A 95 -6.05 -0.64 20.60
N ALA A 96 -5.17 -0.32 19.65
CA ALA A 96 -4.68 1.04 19.48
C ALA A 96 -5.78 1.99 18.99
N THR A 97 -5.92 3.13 19.66
CA THR A 97 -6.80 4.23 19.23
C THR A 97 -6.23 4.93 17.99
N PRO A 98 -7.07 5.62 17.18
CA PRO A 98 -6.57 6.44 16.07
C PRO A 98 -5.47 7.43 16.48
N ARG A 99 -5.56 7.98 17.70
CA ARG A 99 -4.55 8.90 18.23
C ARG A 99 -3.21 8.22 18.48
N GLN A 100 -3.21 7.03 19.07
CA GLN A 100 -2.00 6.24 19.26
C GLN A 100 -1.36 5.82 17.93
N LEU A 101 -2.17 5.50 16.91
CA LEU A 101 -1.67 5.22 15.56
C LEU A 101 -1.01 6.47 14.94
N TRP A 102 -1.65 7.63 15.06
CA TRP A 102 -1.10 8.89 14.57
C TRP A 102 0.23 9.24 15.24
N ASP A 103 0.30 9.15 16.57
CA ASP A 103 1.51 9.46 17.32
C ASP A 103 2.64 8.46 17.02
N GLY A 104 2.29 7.18 16.87
CA GLY A 104 3.24 6.13 16.47
C GLY A 104 3.81 6.37 15.08
N ARG A 105 2.96 6.77 14.13
CA ARG A 105 3.35 7.18 12.78
C ARG A 105 4.34 8.35 12.81
N ASP A 106 4.03 9.42 13.54
CA ASP A 106 4.89 10.61 13.57
C ASP A 106 6.27 10.28 14.17
N LYS A 107 6.33 9.42 15.18
CA LYS A 107 7.59 8.87 15.71
C LYS A 107 8.38 8.11 14.65
N ILE A 108 7.73 7.28 13.84
CA ILE A 108 8.40 6.56 12.74
C ILE A 108 8.90 7.53 11.67
N ALA A 109 8.12 8.56 11.34
CA ALA A 109 8.52 9.62 10.41
C ALA A 109 9.75 10.39 10.92
N VAL A 110 9.84 10.64 12.24
CA VAL A 110 11.03 11.23 12.86
C VAL A 110 12.27 10.36 12.66
N LEU A 111 12.17 9.06 12.90
CA LEU A 111 13.29 8.11 12.81
C LEU A 111 13.76 7.84 11.38
N THR A 112 12.83 7.78 10.43
CA THR A 112 13.11 7.54 9.01
C THR A 112 13.42 8.84 8.23
N GLY A 113 13.17 9.99 8.87
CA GLY A 113 13.23 11.32 8.27
C GLY A 113 12.18 11.55 7.19
N GLY A 114 11.08 10.77 7.18
CA GLY A 114 9.97 10.98 6.26
C GLY A 114 9.20 12.30 6.49
N PRO A 115 8.26 12.66 5.61
CA PRO A 115 7.38 13.80 5.80
C PRO A 115 6.63 13.72 7.14
N ARG A 116 6.68 14.80 7.92
CA ARG A 116 6.10 14.88 9.27
C ARG A 116 4.76 15.59 9.26
N ALA A 117 3.97 15.42 10.32
CA ALA A 117 2.76 16.20 10.51
C ALA A 117 3.11 17.71 10.54
N ALA A 118 2.54 18.47 9.62
CA ALA A 118 2.68 19.93 9.57
C ALA A 118 1.65 20.62 10.46
N THR A 119 0.50 19.97 10.66
CA THR A 119 -0.62 20.46 11.47
C THR A 119 -1.06 19.40 12.47
N ARG A 120 -1.79 19.83 13.51
CA ARG A 120 -2.45 18.87 14.41
C ARG A 120 -3.48 18.06 13.61
N PRO A 121 -3.60 16.75 13.84
CA PRO A 121 -4.60 15.96 13.17
C PRO A 121 -6.01 16.42 13.57
N VAL A 122 -6.90 16.43 12.60
CA VAL A 122 -8.34 16.69 12.77
C VAL A 122 -9.12 15.38 12.62
N PRO A 123 -10.29 15.25 13.26
CA PRO A 123 -11.18 14.12 13.03
C PRO A 123 -11.51 13.95 11.54
N ALA A 124 -11.47 12.72 11.06
CA ALA A 124 -11.85 12.35 9.71
C ALA A 124 -12.75 11.12 9.74
N THR A 125 -13.62 11.00 8.74
CA THR A 125 -14.56 9.87 8.62
C THR A 125 -14.56 9.37 7.19
N THR A 126 -14.54 8.05 7.00
CA THR A 126 -14.72 7.43 5.68
C THR A 126 -16.19 7.44 5.26
N ASP A 127 -16.49 7.16 3.99
CA ASP A 127 -17.88 7.07 3.49
C ASP A 127 -18.67 5.94 4.17
N GLN A 128 -17.98 4.92 4.69
CA GLN A 128 -18.57 3.85 5.50
C GLN A 128 -18.79 4.24 6.98
N GLY A 129 -18.46 5.48 7.37
CA GLY A 129 -18.62 5.95 8.74
C GLY A 129 -17.49 5.54 9.70
N VAL A 130 -16.36 5.05 9.21
CA VAL A 130 -15.21 4.70 10.07
C VAL A 130 -14.48 5.98 10.48
N THR A 131 -14.42 6.24 11.78
CA THR A 131 -13.76 7.42 12.34
C THR A 131 -12.24 7.24 12.45
N GLY A 132 -11.52 8.32 12.23
CA GLY A 132 -10.07 8.37 12.25
C GLY A 132 -9.55 9.79 12.46
N LEU A 133 -8.28 9.97 12.11
CA LEU A 133 -7.58 11.25 12.17
C LEU A 133 -6.93 11.52 10.82
N ALA A 134 -6.93 12.77 10.36
CA ALA A 134 -6.22 13.20 9.16
C ALA A 134 -5.47 14.50 9.43
N GLY A 135 -4.37 14.72 8.71
CA GLY A 135 -3.56 15.93 8.86
C GLY A 135 -2.63 16.13 7.68
N GLU A 136 -2.11 17.33 7.57
CA GLU A 136 -1.18 17.69 6.49
C GLU A 136 0.23 17.19 6.83
N LEU A 137 0.96 16.77 5.79
CA LEU A 137 2.36 16.38 5.88
C LEU A 137 3.23 17.43 5.20
N ALA A 138 4.40 17.71 5.76
CA ALA A 138 5.44 18.50 5.12
C ALA A 138 6.82 17.96 5.49
N GLY A 139 7.76 18.03 4.54
CA GLY A 139 9.17 17.70 4.77
C GLY A 139 9.88 17.28 3.49
N ARG A 140 11.21 17.48 3.44
CA ARG A 140 12.07 17.09 2.30
C ARG A 140 11.58 17.62 0.93
N GLY A 141 11.06 18.84 0.89
CA GLY A 141 10.51 19.45 -0.33
C GLY A 141 9.21 18.81 -0.82
N GLN A 142 8.58 17.96 -0.01
CA GLN A 142 7.29 17.34 -0.29
C GLN A 142 6.22 17.89 0.65
N ILE A 143 4.99 17.92 0.15
CA ILE A 143 3.78 18.11 0.96
C ILE A 143 2.87 16.91 0.78
N GLY A 144 1.87 16.79 1.65
CA GLY A 144 0.95 15.68 1.55
C GLY A 144 -0.17 15.71 2.57
N ILE A 145 -0.87 14.59 2.63
CA ILE A 145 -1.78 14.28 3.74
C ILE A 145 -1.44 12.90 4.30
N ALA A 146 -1.71 12.74 5.59
CA ALA A 146 -1.83 11.45 6.23
C ALA A 146 -3.23 11.29 6.80
N SER A 147 -3.69 10.04 6.85
CA SER A 147 -4.87 9.69 7.65
C SER A 147 -4.73 8.31 8.25
N VAL A 148 -5.19 8.16 9.49
CA VAL A 148 -5.27 6.87 10.18
C VAL A 148 -6.72 6.58 10.54
N PHE A 149 -7.18 5.37 10.26
CA PHE A 149 -8.52 4.91 10.63
C PHE A 149 -8.39 3.64 11.45
N ALA A 150 -9.24 3.45 12.45
CA ALA A 150 -9.19 2.26 13.29
C ALA A 150 -10.58 1.73 13.62
N ARG A 151 -10.68 0.40 13.59
CA ARG A 151 -11.73 -0.43 14.17
C ARG A 151 -11.06 -1.35 15.22
N PRO A 152 -11.83 -2.00 16.11
CA PRO A 152 -11.25 -2.76 17.23
C PRO A 152 -10.16 -3.78 16.87
N THR A 153 -10.24 -4.38 15.68
CA THR A 153 -9.32 -5.43 15.22
C THR A 153 -8.50 -5.06 13.99
N LEU A 154 -8.76 -3.91 13.36
CA LEU A 154 -8.14 -3.52 12.10
C LEU A 154 -8.01 -2.00 12.01
N GLY A 155 -6.88 -1.53 11.50
CA GLY A 155 -6.69 -0.12 11.19
C GLY A 155 -5.98 0.05 9.85
N THR A 156 -5.94 1.30 9.41
CA THR A 156 -5.19 1.70 8.23
C THR A 156 -4.35 2.93 8.54
N ASP A 157 -3.18 2.99 7.93
CA ASP A 157 -2.36 4.19 7.81
C ASP A 157 -2.26 4.55 6.34
N VAL A 158 -2.66 5.77 6.01
CA VAL A 158 -2.72 6.26 4.63
C VAL A 158 -1.82 7.47 4.53
N THR A 159 -1.06 7.50 3.43
CA THR A 159 -0.19 8.61 3.09
C THR A 159 -0.37 8.99 1.65
N ALA A 160 -0.34 10.27 1.38
CA ALA A 160 -0.22 10.77 0.03
C ALA A 160 0.74 11.93 0.04
N THR A 161 1.81 11.85 -0.73
CA THR A 161 2.88 12.85 -0.75
C THR A 161 3.40 13.07 -2.16
N GLY A 162 3.79 14.30 -2.46
CA GLY A 162 4.45 14.66 -3.71
C GLY A 162 5.07 16.05 -3.63
N PRO A 163 5.73 16.51 -4.71
CA PRO A 163 6.11 17.89 -4.85
C PRO A 163 4.89 18.82 -4.73
N PRO A 164 5.05 20.07 -4.25
CA PRO A 164 3.92 20.93 -3.91
C PRO A 164 2.91 21.17 -5.03
N GLU A 165 3.38 21.39 -6.24
CA GLU A 165 2.51 21.65 -7.39
C GLU A 165 1.75 20.38 -7.80
N ASP A 166 2.47 19.27 -8.00
CA ASP A 166 1.87 17.99 -8.36
C ASP A 166 0.86 17.49 -7.33
N PHE A 167 1.18 17.60 -6.04
CA PHE A 167 0.28 17.17 -4.98
C PHE A 167 -1.00 18.01 -4.97
N ARG A 168 -0.91 19.33 -5.15
CA ARG A 168 -2.09 20.21 -5.19
C ARG A 168 -3.02 19.84 -6.33
N HIS A 169 -2.48 19.49 -7.51
CA HIS A 169 -3.29 19.01 -8.64
C HIS A 169 -3.98 17.66 -8.37
N LYS A 170 -3.47 16.86 -7.44
CA LYS A 170 -4.01 15.54 -7.07
C LYS A 170 -4.78 15.53 -5.75
N ALA A 171 -4.80 16.64 -5.00
CA ALA A 171 -5.30 16.70 -3.63
C ALA A 171 -6.75 16.22 -3.51
N ASP A 172 -7.62 16.59 -4.44
CA ASP A 172 -9.03 16.18 -4.40
C ASP A 172 -9.22 14.71 -4.75
N GLN A 173 -8.45 14.18 -5.70
CA GLN A 173 -8.45 12.74 -6.00
C GLN A 173 -7.97 11.94 -4.79
N VAL A 174 -6.91 12.40 -4.14
CA VAL A 174 -6.36 11.81 -2.91
C VAL A 174 -7.38 11.81 -1.79
N ARG A 175 -8.06 12.94 -1.53
CA ARG A 175 -9.13 13.03 -0.53
C ARG A 175 -10.29 12.09 -0.86
N GLY A 176 -10.65 11.97 -2.14
CA GLY A 176 -11.64 11.01 -2.61
C GLY A 176 -11.25 9.56 -2.31
N MET A 177 -10.00 9.18 -2.62
CA MET A 177 -9.48 7.85 -2.28
C MET A 177 -9.52 7.57 -0.78
N VAL A 178 -9.11 8.54 0.05
CA VAL A 178 -9.16 8.42 1.52
C VAL A 178 -10.58 8.18 2.02
N ARG A 179 -11.56 8.94 1.51
CA ARG A 179 -12.98 8.78 1.88
C ARG A 179 -13.55 7.43 1.44
N SER A 180 -13.11 6.94 0.28
CA SER A 180 -13.57 5.66 -0.29
C SER A 180 -13.10 4.41 0.47
N ILE A 181 -12.25 4.57 1.51
CA ILE A 181 -11.73 3.44 2.27
C ILE A 181 -12.85 2.71 2.99
N GLN A 182 -12.97 1.43 2.69
CA GLN A 182 -13.93 0.52 3.27
C GLN A 182 -13.21 -0.58 4.05
N PHE A 183 -13.77 -0.90 5.21
CA PHE A 183 -13.38 -2.02 6.04
C PHE A 183 -14.42 -3.12 5.87
N THR A 184 -14.04 -4.26 5.31
CA THR A 184 -14.94 -5.41 5.29
C THR A 184 -15.23 -5.86 6.72
N LYS A 185 -16.40 -6.44 6.95
CA LYS A 185 -16.65 -7.20 8.17
C LYS A 185 -15.85 -8.49 8.03
N SER A 186 -14.79 -8.67 8.81
CA SER A 186 -14.24 -10.02 9.00
C SER A 186 -15.35 -10.90 9.57
N ALA A 187 -15.65 -12.02 8.94
CA ALA A 187 -16.39 -13.09 9.61
C ALA A 187 -15.56 -13.53 10.83
N ARG A 188 -16.24 -13.81 11.94
CA ARG A 188 -15.64 -14.21 13.21
C ARG A 188 -14.85 -15.50 13.10
#